data_AF-A0A068V6Q3-F1
#
_entry.id   AF-A0A068V6Q3-F1
#
_cell.length_a   1.000
_cell.length_b   1.000
_cell.length_c   1.000
_cell.angle_alpha   90.00
_cell.angle_beta   90.00
_cell.angle_gamma   90.00
#
_symmetry.space_group_name_H-M   'P 1'
#
loop_
_entity.id
_entity.type
_entity.pdbx_description
1 polymer ?
#
loop_
_entity_poly.entity_id
_entity_poly.type
_entity_poly.pdbx_seq_one_letter_code
_entity_poly.pdbx_strand_id
1 'polypeptide(L)'
;MYRVVKAIEFLTITGASIDDIKVTKKALVWPFQKCKRIDAIPVNYTFQVNAMNAEKLPFLLPTVIIIGPRVDDQEGLIKYAKLLSDHRSDSQCENT
;
A
#
# COMPACT_ATOMS: atom_id res chain seq x y z
N MET A 1 -16.71 7.39 16.42
CA MET A 1 -17.31 7.85 15.15
C MET A 1 -17.41 6.68 14.18
N TYR A 2 -18.59 6.41 13.59
CA TYR A 2 -18.74 5.34 12.61
C TYR A 2 -18.27 5.79 11.23
N ARG A 3 -17.50 4.96 10.54
CA ARG A 3 -16.95 5.24 9.20
C ARG A 3 -17.16 4.06 8.27
N VAL A 4 -17.49 4.38 7.02
CA VAL A 4 -17.68 3.44 5.91
C VAL A 4 -16.89 3.94 4.71
N VAL A 5 -16.36 3.03 3.91
CA VAL A 5 -15.62 3.34 2.67
C VAL A 5 -16.27 2.73 1.44
N LYS A 6 -15.81 3.14 0.26
CA LYS A 6 -16.29 2.62 -1.02
C LYS A 6 -15.90 1.15 -1.23
N ALA A 7 -16.48 0.52 -2.25
CA ALA A 7 -16.26 -0.89 -2.56
C ALA A 7 -14.78 -1.25 -2.83
N ILE A 8 -14.00 -0.35 -3.44
CA ILE A 8 -12.57 -0.58 -3.71
C ILE A 8 -11.65 -0.13 -2.57
N GLU A 9 -12.17 0.66 -1.64
CA GLU A 9 -11.42 1.25 -0.53
C GLU A 9 -11.49 0.36 0.72
N PHE A 10 -10.50 0.48 1.60
CA PHE A 10 -10.48 -0.16 2.91
C PHE A 10 -10.11 0.85 4.00
N LEU A 11 -10.59 0.62 5.22
CA LEU A 11 -10.19 1.35 6.41
C LEU A 11 -9.08 0.58 7.12
N THR A 12 -7.97 1.25 7.34
CA THR A 12 -6.84 0.79 8.15
C THR A 12 -6.91 1.50 9.49
N ILE A 13 -7.03 0.74 10.57
CA ILE A 13 -7.23 1.25 11.92
C ILE A 13 -6.12 0.71 12.83
N THR A 14 -5.54 1.61 13.62
CA THR A 14 -4.51 1.30 14.63
C THR A 14 -4.82 2.06 15.92
N GLY A 15 -4.15 1.72 17.02
CA GLY A 15 -4.30 2.40 18.32
C GLY A 15 -4.95 1.53 19.37
N ALA A 16 -5.67 2.13 20.32
CA ALA A 16 -6.15 1.42 21.50
C ALA A 16 -6.91 0.12 21.17
N SER A 17 -6.52 -0.99 21.81
CA SER A 17 -7.07 -2.34 21.64
C SER A 17 -6.86 -2.98 20.25
N ILE A 18 -5.87 -2.51 19.47
CA ILE A 18 -5.45 -3.10 18.19
C ILE A 18 -3.93 -3.30 18.25
N ASP A 19 -3.47 -4.55 18.17
CA ASP A 19 -2.06 -4.90 18.38
C ASP A 19 -1.13 -4.41 17.25
N ASP A 20 -1.62 -4.46 16.01
CA ASP A 20 -0.85 -4.06 14.83
C ASP A 20 -1.72 -3.20 13.92
N ILE A 21 -2.46 -3.83 13.00
CA ILE A 21 -3.32 -3.14 12.05
C ILE A 21 -4.62 -3.92 11.84
N LYS A 22 -5.76 -3.21 11.87
CA LYS A 22 -7.06 -3.76 11.47
C LYS A 22 -7.49 -3.18 10.12
N VAL A 23 -7.74 -4.05 9.14
CA VAL A 23 -8.28 -3.67 7.82
C VAL A 23 -9.75 -4.10 7.71
N THR A 24 -10.64 -3.17 7.37
CA THR A 24 -12.09 -3.43 7.25
C THR A 24 -12.80 -2.44 6.33
N LYS A 25 -13.97 -2.79 5.77
CA LYS A 25 -14.82 -1.88 4.97
C LYS A 25 -15.61 -0.86 5.80
N LYS A 26 -15.88 -1.19 7.06
CA LYS A 26 -16.65 -0.35 7.96
C LYS A 26 -16.24 -0.60 9.40
N ALA A 27 -16.21 0.46 10.21
CA ALA A 27 -15.85 0.35 11.61
C ALA A 27 -16.35 1.53 12.44
N LEU A 28 -16.55 1.27 13.72
CA LEU A 28 -16.63 2.30 14.74
C LEU A 28 -15.20 2.63 15.21
N VAL A 29 -14.77 3.88 15.02
CA VAL A 29 -13.48 4.38 15.50
C VAL A 29 -13.67 4.94 16.90
N TRP A 30 -12.95 4.38 17.87
CA TRP A 30 -12.96 4.77 19.28
C TRP A 30 -11.95 5.89 19.56
N PRO A 31 -12.08 6.62 20.70
CA PRO A 31 -11.02 7.51 21.18
C PRO A 31 -9.68 6.76 21.25
N PHE A 32 -8.58 7.44 20.95
CA PHE A 32 -7.22 6.88 20.85
C PHE A 32 -6.98 5.88 19.69
N GLN A 33 -7.92 5.73 18.76
CA GLN A 33 -7.68 5.00 17.51
C GLN A 33 -7.40 5.97 16.36
N LYS A 34 -6.40 5.63 15.54
CA LYS A 34 -6.12 6.30 14.26
C LYS A 34 -6.76 5.49 13.14
N CYS A 35 -7.33 6.19 12.16
CA CYS A 35 -8.04 5.58 11.04
C CYS A 35 -7.63 6.25 9.73
N LYS A 36 -7.15 5.46 8.76
CA LYS A 36 -6.75 5.89 7.42
C LYS A 36 -7.54 5.11 6.37
N ARG A 37 -7.82 5.73 5.23
CA ARG A 37 -8.39 5.06 4.06
C ARG A 37 -7.25 4.63 3.13
N ILE A 38 -7.34 3.42 2.59
CA ILE A 38 -6.44 2.89 1.58
C ILE A 38 -7.25 2.42 0.37
N ASP A 39 -6.73 2.64 -0.82
CA ASP A 39 -7.34 2.17 -2.07
C ASP A 39 -6.72 0.83 -2.44
N ALA A 40 -7.54 -0.17 -2.81
CA ALA A 40 -7.05 -1.46 -3.32
C ALA A 40 -6.74 -1.41 -4.83
N ILE A 41 -6.41 -0.24 -5.36
CA ILE A 41 -6.05 -0.04 -6.77
C ILE A 41 -4.60 -0.48 -6.96
N PRO A 42 -4.29 -1.42 -7.86
CA PRO A 42 -2.92 -1.85 -8.10
C PRO A 42 -2.02 -0.68 -8.54
N VAL A 43 -0.81 -0.62 -7.98
CA VAL A 43 0.17 0.44 -8.23
C VAL A 43 1.27 -0.11 -9.13
N ASN A 44 1.67 0.68 -10.12
CA ASN A 44 2.73 0.33 -11.06
C ASN A 44 4.09 0.79 -10.53
N TYR A 45 5.02 -0.15 -10.38
CA TYR A 45 6.39 0.08 -10.01
C TYR A 45 7.30 -0.14 -11.21
N THR A 46 7.95 0.92 -11.65
CA THR A 46 8.86 0.90 -12.79
C THR A 46 10.30 0.81 -12.31
N PHE A 47 11.08 -0.09 -12.88
CA PHE A 47 12.49 -0.25 -12.57
C PHE A 47 13.29 -0.45 -13.85
N GLN A 48 14.53 0.02 -13.84
CA GLN A 48 15.49 -0.21 -14.89
C GLN A 48 16.46 -1.29 -14.43
N VAL A 49 16.38 -2.46 -15.03
CA VAL A 49 17.34 -3.53 -14.76
C VAL A 49 18.55 -3.32 -15.66
N ASN A 50 19.72 -3.18 -15.05
CA ASN A 50 20.96 -3.26 -15.81
C ASN A 50 21.26 -4.73 -16.12
N ALA A 51 21.25 -5.08 -17.40
CA ALA A 51 21.50 -6.41 -17.89
C ALA A 51 22.71 -6.42 -18.83
N MET A 52 23.29 -7.60 -19.01
CA MET A 52 24.42 -7.81 -19.91
C MET A 52 24.10 -9.01 -20.82
N ASN A 53 24.35 -8.87 -22.11
CA ASN A 53 24.10 -9.95 -23.07
C ASN A 53 25.24 -10.98 -23.04
N ALA A 54 25.11 -12.08 -23.79
CA ALA A 54 26.15 -13.11 -23.88
C ALA A 54 27.49 -12.60 -24.46
N GLU A 55 27.45 -11.49 -25.21
CA GLU A 55 28.61 -10.83 -25.84
C GLU A 55 29.22 -9.72 -24.96
N LYS A 56 28.74 -9.57 -23.71
CA LYS A 56 29.14 -8.54 -22.72
C LYS A 56 28.76 -7.10 -23.06
N LEU A 57 27.76 -6.89 -23.92
CA LEU A 57 27.18 -5.58 -24.15
C LEU A 57 26.18 -5.25 -23.02
N PRO A 58 26.33 -4.10 -22.32
CA PRO A 58 25.39 -3.65 -21.31
C PRO A 58 24.13 -3.05 -21.97
N PHE A 59 22.96 -3.34 -21.40
CA PHE A 59 21.70 -2.73 -21.82
C PHE A 59 20.74 -2.57 -20.62
N LEU A 60 19.88 -1.55 -20.70
CA LEU A 60 18.86 -1.26 -19.69
C LEU A 60 17.52 -1.87 -20.12
N LEU A 61 16.95 -2.71 -19.27
CA LEU A 61 15.61 -3.27 -19.45
C LEU A 61 14.60 -2.46 -18.62
N PRO A 62 13.76 -1.62 -19.27
CA PRO A 62 12.64 -1.00 -18.58
C PRO A 62 11.60 -2.08 -18.28
N THR A 63 11.32 -2.29 -17.00
CA THR A 63 10.34 -3.28 -16.56
C THR A 63 9.33 -2.63 -15.62
N VAL A 64 8.07 -3.06 -15.74
CA VAL A 64 6.95 -2.60 -14.90
C VAL A 64 6.41 -3.79 -14.12
N ILE A 65 6.44 -3.73 -12.79
CA ILE A 65 5.74 -4.68 -11.91
C ILE A 65 4.50 -3.99 -11.36
N ILE A 66 3.37 -4.68 -11.41
CA ILE A 66 2.13 -4.20 -10.82
C ILE A 66 1.96 -4.86 -9.45
N ILE A 67 1.86 -4.05 -8.39
CA ILE A 67 1.68 -4.53 -7.03
C ILE A 67 0.28 -4.10 -6.55
N GLY A 68 -0.53 -5.09 -6.21
CA GLY A 68 -1.86 -4.88 -5.63
C GLY A 68 -2.20 -5.96 -4.61
N PRO A 69 -3.15 -5.70 -3.71
CA PRO A 69 -3.60 -6.68 -2.75
C PRO A 69 -4.54 -7.69 -3.40
N ARG A 70 -4.55 -8.90 -2.86
CA ARG A 70 -5.67 -9.82 -3.06
C ARG A 70 -6.82 -9.40 -2.14
N VAL A 71 -7.94 -9.00 -2.73
CA VAL A 71 -9.09 -8.40 -2.00
C VAL A 71 -9.81 -9.43 -1.11
N ASP A 72 -9.70 -10.71 -1.45
CA ASP A 72 -10.22 -11.87 -0.72
C ASP A 72 -9.31 -12.33 0.43
N ASP A 73 -8.05 -11.88 0.45
CA ASP A 73 -7.06 -12.28 1.44
C ASP A 73 -6.77 -11.13 2.42
N GLN A 74 -7.21 -11.31 3.66
CA GLN A 74 -7.03 -10.35 4.73
C GLN A 74 -5.55 -10.11 5.06
N GLU A 75 -4.70 -11.15 4.99
CA GLU A 75 -3.28 -11.01 5.29
C GLU A 75 -2.56 -10.23 4.18
N GLY A 76 -2.90 -10.52 2.92
CA GLY A 76 -2.45 -9.76 1.75
C GLY A 76 -2.84 -8.28 1.82
N LEU A 77 -4.07 -7.98 2.25
CA LEU A 77 -4.53 -6.60 2.47
C LEU A 77 -3.75 -5.88 3.57
N ILE A 78 -3.42 -6.56 4.67
CA ILE A 78 -2.60 -5.98 5.76
C ILE A 78 -1.18 -5.68 5.26
N LYS A 79 -0.54 -6.63 4.55
CA LYS A 79 0.79 -6.43 3.97
C LYS A 79 0.81 -5.27 2.99
N TYR A 80 -0.21 -5.18 2.13
CA TYR A 80 -0.36 -4.08 1.19
C TYR A 80 -0.60 -2.73 1.89
N ALA A 81 -1.41 -2.71 2.95
CA ALA A 81 -1.62 -1.51 3.75
C ALA A 81 -0.32 -1.00 4.39
N LYS A 82 0.53 -1.91 4.86
CA LYS A 82 1.87 -1.59 5.39
C LYS A 82 2.80 -1.06 4.30
N LEU A 83 2.85 -1.73 3.15
CA LEU A 83 3.63 -1.31 1.98
C LEU A 83 3.28 0.13 1.57
N LEU A 84 1.98 0.46 1.45
CA LEU A 84 1.52 1.80 1.09
C LEU A 84 1.74 2.84 2.20
N SER A 85 1.89 2.43 3.45
CA SER A 85 2.20 3.34 4.55
C SER A 85 3.68 3.76 4.57
N ASP A 86 4.56 2.85 4.13
CA ASP A 86 6.01 3.07 4.05
C ASP A 86 6.40 3.91 2.82
N HIS A 87 5.75 3.67 1.68
CA HIS A 87 6.04 4.36 0.41
C HIS A 87 5.56 5.83 0.30
N ARG A 88 5.20 6.50 1.39
CA ARG A 88 4.87 7.94 1.37
C ARG A 88 6.09 8.87 1.55
N SER A 89 7.31 8.37 1.38
CA SER A 89 8.53 9.16 1.61
C SER A 89 9.42 9.45 0.38
N ASP A 90 8.98 9.21 -0.86
CA ASP A 90 9.80 9.55 -2.04
C ASP A 90 9.07 10.43 -3.08
N SER A 91 7.99 11.12 -2.71
CA SER A 91 7.39 12.17 -3.56
C SER A 91 6.49 13.09 -2.74
N GLN A 92 7.10 13.95 -1.91
CA GLN A 92 6.68 15.33 -1.56
C GLN A 92 7.35 15.76 -0.24
N CYS A 93 8.63 16.12 -0.32
CA CYS A 93 9.14 17.26 0.44
C CYS A 93 9.03 18.47 -0.48
N GLU A 94 7.81 19.00 -0.62
CA GLU A 94 7.60 20.37 -1.07
C GLU A 94 6.61 21.00 -0.11
N ASN A 95 7.19 21.67 0.89
CA ASN A 95 6.69 22.80 1.66
C ASN A 95 5.23 22.75 2.14
N THR A 96 5.02 22.45 3.42
CA THR A 96 4.15 23.27 4.29
C THR A 96 4.60 23.19 5.73
#